data_AF-A0A6N8APG7-F1
#
_entry.id   AF-A0A6N8APG7-F1
#
_cell.length_a   1.000
_cell.length_b   1.000
_cell.length_c   1.000
_cell.angle_alpha   90.00
_cell.angle_beta   90.00
_cell.angle_gamma   90.00
#
_symmetry.space_group_name_H-M   'P 1'
#
loop_
_entity.id
_entity.type
_entity.pdbx_description
1 polymer ?
#
loop_
_entity_poly.entity_id
_entity_poly.type
_entity_poly.pdbx_seq_one_letter_code
_entity_poly.pdbx_strand_id
1 'polypeptide(L)'
;MRITAPVAVCLLLVPLLPACTPAQMRMPDGFTADAVAYEVSGHSPRRFNEPVRFGPYSALRMREGSTFSWRVPLPAFDVGRTSRPYDYTMVARDQPPVQVQCRTQAWTAGRGSESHRLTVDLTAMAGPLLACGLRMDGQPVQVLEVRREGEGLRGRLQSPWGSDYAVRAVYAYQGTPVRGMTPTGYVIAGDGGTRAVVDVLNRGRVHLDGRLDDDQRVYFAAAAAALLLLDPELGE
;
A
#
# COMPACT_ATOMS: atom_id res chain seq x y z
N MET A 1 -1.89 37.16 -69.95
CA MET A 1 -1.96 37.60 -68.54
C MET A 1 -1.92 36.38 -67.66
N ARG A 2 -0.95 36.30 -66.74
CA ARG A 2 -0.71 35.16 -65.84
C ARG A 2 -1.72 35.21 -64.68
N ILE A 3 -2.44 34.12 -64.43
CA ILE A 3 -3.25 33.95 -63.22
C ILE A 3 -2.67 32.76 -62.47
N THR A 4 -2.02 33.04 -61.35
CA THR A 4 -1.52 32.08 -60.37
C THR A 4 -2.69 31.56 -59.53
N ALA A 5 -2.89 30.24 -59.51
CA ALA A 5 -3.80 29.57 -58.57
C ALA A 5 -3.00 29.07 -57.34
N PRO A 6 -3.52 29.23 -56.11
CA PRO A 6 -2.78 28.93 -54.89
C PRO A 6 -2.84 27.42 -54.57
N VAL A 7 -1.69 26.89 -54.12
CA VAL A 7 -1.56 25.55 -53.56
C VAL A 7 -2.27 25.52 -52.20
N ALA A 8 -3.39 24.80 -52.13
CA ALA A 8 -4.09 24.53 -50.88
C ALA A 8 -3.29 23.52 -50.05
N VAL A 9 -2.50 24.03 -49.09
CA VAL A 9 -1.84 23.21 -48.07
C VAL A 9 -2.90 22.83 -47.03
N CYS A 10 -3.42 21.61 -47.11
CA CYS A 10 -4.19 20.99 -46.03
C CYS A 10 -3.28 20.78 -44.82
N LEU A 11 -3.25 21.75 -43.89
CA LEU A 11 -2.70 21.56 -42.55
C LEU A 11 -3.56 20.51 -41.81
N LEU A 12 -3.06 19.28 -41.75
CA LEU A 12 -3.48 18.27 -40.78
C LEU A 12 -3.09 18.75 -39.37
N LEU A 13 -3.97 19.52 -38.72
CA LEU A 13 -3.94 19.70 -37.27
C LEU A 13 -4.34 18.38 -36.60
N VAL A 14 -3.35 17.55 -36.31
CA VAL A 14 -3.50 16.46 -35.34
C VAL A 14 -3.57 17.10 -33.95
N PRO A 15 -4.70 17.01 -33.23
CA PRO A 15 -4.75 17.52 -31.87
C PRO A 15 -3.85 16.64 -30.98
N LEU A 16 -2.78 17.23 -30.47
CA LEU A 16 -1.96 16.67 -29.38
C LEU A 16 -2.85 16.62 -28.14
N LEU A 17 -3.62 15.55 -27.98
CA LEU A 17 -4.29 15.24 -26.72
C LEU A 17 -3.19 15.07 -25.67
N PRO A 18 -3.14 15.88 -24.60
CA PRO A 18 -2.26 15.58 -23.48
C PRO A 18 -2.69 14.22 -22.95
N ALA A 19 -1.85 13.21 -23.13
CA ALA A 19 -2.02 11.95 -22.44
C ALA A 19 -1.96 12.27 -20.95
N CYS A 20 -3.12 12.20 -20.28
CA CYS A 20 -3.18 12.25 -18.82
C CYS A 20 -2.49 10.99 -18.30
N THR A 21 -1.18 11.06 -18.12
CA THR A 21 -0.43 9.99 -17.48
C THR A 21 -0.90 9.92 -16.03
N PRO A 22 -1.42 8.77 -15.57
CA PRO A 22 -1.88 8.64 -14.20
C PRO A 22 -0.71 8.90 -13.25
N ALA A 23 -0.99 9.58 -12.15
CA ALA A 23 0.00 9.84 -11.10
C ALA A 23 0.55 8.51 -10.58
N GLN A 24 1.87 8.39 -10.48
CA GLN A 24 2.55 7.20 -10.01
C GLN A 24 3.44 7.56 -8.84
N MET A 25 3.68 6.59 -7.95
CA MET A 25 4.67 6.78 -6.91
C MET A 25 6.07 6.93 -7.51
N ARG A 26 6.95 7.66 -6.82
CA ARG A 26 8.37 7.67 -7.19
C ARG A 26 8.99 6.31 -6.90
N MET A 27 9.49 5.66 -7.95
CA MET A 27 10.19 4.38 -7.83
C MET A 27 11.57 4.55 -7.17
N PRO A 28 12.05 3.56 -6.40
CA PRO A 28 13.44 3.52 -5.96
C PRO A 28 14.38 3.42 -7.17
N ASP A 29 15.49 4.16 -7.12
CA ASP A 29 16.49 4.15 -8.18
C ASP A 29 17.03 2.72 -8.41
N GLY A 30 17.15 2.33 -9.67
CA GLY A 30 17.70 1.02 -10.08
C GLY A 30 16.76 -0.18 -9.93
N PHE A 31 15.59 -0.05 -9.29
CA PHE A 31 14.69 -1.19 -9.09
C PHE A 31 13.93 -1.61 -10.35
N THR A 32 13.59 -0.66 -11.23
CA THR A 32 12.67 -0.91 -12.35
C THR A 32 13.21 -1.84 -13.43
N ALA A 33 14.52 -2.04 -13.53
CA ALA A 33 15.14 -2.82 -14.61
C ALA A 33 14.76 -4.31 -14.55
N ASP A 34 14.72 -4.88 -13.34
CA ASP A 34 14.42 -6.30 -13.12
C ASP A 34 13.05 -6.51 -12.48
N ALA A 35 12.27 -5.46 -12.26
CA ALA A 35 10.98 -5.55 -11.58
C ALA A 35 9.86 -6.02 -12.53
N VAL A 36 9.07 -6.98 -12.07
CA VAL A 36 7.83 -7.40 -12.74
C VAL A 36 6.67 -6.64 -12.11
N ALA A 37 5.93 -5.89 -12.93
CA ALA A 37 4.81 -5.06 -12.50
C ALA A 37 3.46 -5.77 -12.72
N TYR A 38 2.60 -5.70 -11.71
CA TYR A 38 1.26 -6.27 -11.73
C TYR A 38 0.22 -5.22 -11.33
N GLU A 39 -0.76 -4.99 -12.19
CA GLU A 39 -1.88 -4.11 -11.86
C GLU A 39 -2.80 -4.76 -10.83
N VAL A 40 -3.27 -3.95 -9.88
CA VAL A 40 -4.16 -4.41 -8.82
C VAL A 40 -5.62 -4.28 -9.26
N SER A 41 -6.41 -5.28 -8.90
CA SER A 41 -7.86 -5.32 -9.07
C SER A 41 -8.53 -5.82 -7.79
N GLY A 42 -9.82 -5.50 -7.60
CA GLY A 42 -10.56 -5.82 -6.37
C GLY A 42 -10.26 -4.89 -5.18
N HIS A 43 -9.25 -4.03 -5.29
CA HIS A 43 -8.96 -2.98 -4.30
C HIS A 43 -9.86 -1.76 -4.57
N SER A 44 -10.97 -1.65 -3.85
CA SER A 44 -11.87 -0.49 -3.93
C SER A 44 -12.56 -0.22 -2.59
N PRO A 45 -12.60 1.03 -2.10
CA PRO A 45 -13.35 1.40 -0.91
C PRO A 45 -14.86 1.09 -1.00
N ARG A 46 -15.38 0.89 -2.22
CA ARG A 46 -16.81 0.57 -2.46
C ARG A 46 -17.11 -0.91 -2.51
N ARG A 47 -16.09 -1.78 -2.48
CA ARG A 47 -16.22 -3.23 -2.68
C ARG A 47 -15.55 -4.01 -1.55
N PHE A 48 -16.10 -3.84 -0.35
CA PHE A 48 -15.67 -4.54 0.86
C PHE A 48 -15.71 -6.06 0.67
N ASN A 49 -14.70 -6.77 1.19
CA ASN A 49 -14.55 -8.23 1.10
C ASN A 49 -14.33 -8.80 -0.32
N GLU A 50 -14.08 -7.97 -1.34
CA GLU A 50 -13.63 -8.51 -2.62
C GLU A 50 -12.16 -8.95 -2.56
N PRO A 51 -11.81 -10.10 -3.16
CA PRO A 51 -10.42 -10.55 -3.21
C PRO A 51 -9.55 -9.55 -3.99
N VAL A 52 -8.48 -9.08 -3.36
CA VAL A 52 -7.42 -8.31 -4.03
C VAL A 52 -6.64 -9.27 -4.94
N ARG A 53 -6.47 -8.88 -6.20
CA ARG A 53 -5.75 -9.69 -7.21
C ARG A 53 -4.77 -8.85 -7.98
N PHE A 54 -3.60 -9.42 -8.27
CA PHE A 54 -2.60 -8.81 -9.14
C PHE A 54 -1.71 -9.91 -9.74
N GLY A 55 -1.61 -9.93 -11.07
CA GLY A 55 -0.86 -10.98 -11.77
C GLY A 55 -1.37 -12.39 -11.43
N PRO A 56 -0.47 -13.35 -11.10
CA PRO A 56 -0.87 -14.70 -10.70
C PRO A 56 -1.37 -14.80 -9.25
N TYR A 57 -1.31 -13.70 -8.49
CA TYR A 57 -1.58 -13.69 -7.05
C TYR A 57 -3.02 -13.25 -6.74
N SER A 58 -3.67 -13.97 -5.84
CA SER A 58 -5.02 -13.68 -5.37
C SER A 58 -5.12 -13.83 -3.86
N ALA A 59 -5.53 -12.77 -3.17
CA ALA A 59 -5.88 -12.80 -1.74
C ALA A 59 -7.29 -13.37 -1.55
N LEU A 60 -7.39 -14.71 -1.56
CA LEU A 60 -8.66 -15.41 -1.37
C LEU A 60 -9.09 -15.44 0.10
N ARG A 61 -10.39 -15.74 0.31
CA ARG A 61 -11.02 -15.79 1.65
C ARG A 61 -10.80 -14.50 2.44
N MET A 62 -10.83 -13.36 1.74
CA MET A 62 -10.79 -12.05 2.38
C MET A 62 -11.93 -11.94 3.39
N ARG A 63 -11.56 -11.79 4.65
CA ARG A 63 -12.48 -11.54 5.74
C ARG A 63 -12.04 -10.25 6.39
N GLU A 64 -12.72 -9.17 6.05
CA GLU A 64 -12.57 -7.92 6.78
C GLU A 64 -13.51 -7.96 7.97
N GLY A 65 -12.95 -7.91 9.18
CA GLY A 65 -13.76 -7.75 10.37
C GLY A 65 -14.33 -6.34 10.46
N SER A 66 -15.39 -6.19 11.27
CA SER A 66 -15.96 -4.88 11.54
C SER A 66 -14.92 -3.93 12.13
N THR A 67 -14.95 -2.67 11.71
CA THR A 67 -14.19 -1.62 12.37
C THR A 67 -14.79 -1.42 13.77
N PHE A 68 -13.97 -1.63 14.79
CA PHE A 68 -14.35 -1.44 16.18
C PHE A 68 -13.68 -0.19 16.72
N SER A 69 -14.50 0.76 17.17
CA SER A 69 -14.05 2.01 17.78
C SER A 69 -14.66 2.17 19.15
N TRP A 70 -13.85 2.53 20.13
CA TRP A 70 -14.30 2.89 21.46
C TRP A 70 -13.64 4.18 21.93
N ARG A 71 -14.25 4.82 22.92
CA ARG A 71 -13.78 6.06 23.51
C ARG A 71 -14.05 6.07 25.00
N VAL A 72 -13.04 6.45 25.77
CA VAL A 72 -13.13 6.62 27.22
C VAL A 72 -13.04 8.12 27.52
N PRO A 73 -14.12 8.75 28.04
CA PRO A 73 -14.07 10.15 28.45
C PRO A 73 -13.25 10.29 29.75
N LEU A 74 -12.31 11.22 29.77
CA LEU A 74 -11.59 11.66 30.97
C LEU A 74 -11.95 13.13 31.24
N PRO A 75 -11.68 13.68 32.46
CA PRO A 75 -12.15 15.01 32.83
C PRO A 75 -11.73 16.18 31.92
N ALA A 76 -10.62 16.05 31.18
CA ALA A 76 -10.07 17.14 30.34
C ALA A 76 -9.94 16.79 28.85
N PHE A 77 -10.03 15.51 28.51
CA PHE A 77 -9.88 14.96 27.17
C PHE A 77 -10.49 13.56 27.16
N ASP A 78 -10.67 12.96 26.00
CA ASP A 78 -11.01 11.55 25.87
C ASP A 78 -9.90 10.81 25.13
N VAL A 79 -9.83 9.50 25.38
CA VAL A 79 -8.92 8.61 24.64
C VAL A 79 -9.78 7.67 23.83
N GLY A 80 -9.51 7.62 22.53
CA GLY A 80 -10.15 6.73 21.57
C GLY A 80 -9.17 5.72 21.02
N ARG A 81 -9.71 4.57 20.62
CA ARG A 81 -9.00 3.58 19.81
C ARG A 81 -9.93 3.07 18.73
N THR A 82 -9.41 3.04 17.51
CA THR A 82 -10.04 2.39 16.37
C THR A 82 -9.20 1.18 15.98
N SER A 83 -9.84 0.06 15.65
CA SER A 83 -9.14 -1.14 15.17
C SER A 83 -9.95 -1.84 14.10
N ARG A 84 -9.25 -2.38 13.10
CA ARG A 84 -9.84 -3.16 12.01
C ARG A 84 -9.01 -4.41 11.75
N PRO A 85 -9.51 -5.60 12.11
CA PRO A 85 -8.85 -6.84 11.75
C PRO A 85 -9.22 -7.25 10.31
N TYR A 86 -8.29 -7.92 9.62
CA TYR A 86 -8.59 -8.59 8.36
C TYR A 86 -7.69 -9.81 8.17
N ASP A 87 -8.20 -10.83 7.51
CA ASP A 87 -7.46 -12.03 7.14
C ASP A 87 -7.70 -12.46 5.70
N TYR A 88 -6.69 -13.08 5.11
CA TYR A 88 -6.78 -13.67 3.77
C TYR A 88 -5.75 -14.77 3.59
N THR A 89 -5.90 -15.54 2.52
CA THR A 89 -4.90 -16.50 2.05
C THR A 89 -4.41 -16.06 0.68
N MET A 90 -3.13 -15.74 0.57
CA MET A 90 -2.50 -15.48 -0.72
C MET A 90 -2.26 -16.80 -1.44
N VAL A 91 -2.75 -16.90 -2.68
CA VAL A 91 -2.56 -18.07 -3.53
C VAL A 91 -2.01 -17.65 -4.89
N ALA A 92 -1.18 -18.52 -5.46
CA ALA A 92 -0.77 -18.51 -6.85
C ALA A 92 -0.68 -19.96 -7.35
N ARG A 93 -0.72 -20.17 -8.66
CA ARG A 93 -0.64 -21.52 -9.24
C ARG A 93 0.72 -22.14 -8.91
N ASP A 94 0.72 -23.40 -8.49
CA ASP A 94 1.91 -24.21 -8.19
C ASP A 94 2.83 -23.62 -7.11
N GLN A 95 2.33 -22.70 -6.28
CA GLN A 95 3.05 -22.08 -5.17
C GLN A 95 2.35 -22.36 -3.84
N PRO A 96 3.10 -22.55 -2.74
CA PRO A 96 2.50 -22.78 -1.43
C PRO A 96 1.70 -21.56 -0.97
N PRO A 97 0.48 -21.74 -0.42
CA PRO A 97 -0.34 -20.62 0.02
C PRO A 97 0.25 -19.94 1.26
N VAL A 98 0.09 -18.61 1.35
CA VAL A 98 0.51 -17.83 2.52
C VAL A 98 -0.73 -17.33 3.24
N GLN A 99 -0.91 -17.73 4.49
CA GLN A 99 -2.01 -17.24 5.32
C GLN A 99 -1.59 -15.95 6.01
N VAL A 100 -2.43 -14.93 5.94
CA VAL A 100 -2.16 -13.62 6.51
C VAL A 100 -3.29 -13.24 7.45
N GLN A 101 -2.92 -12.82 8.66
CA GLN A 101 -3.84 -12.22 9.63
C GLN A 101 -3.28 -10.89 10.06
N CYS A 102 -4.04 -9.82 9.86
CA CYS A 102 -3.64 -8.46 10.14
C CYS A 102 -4.60 -7.79 11.12
N ARG A 103 -4.07 -6.81 11.84
CA ARG A 103 -4.85 -5.83 12.58
C ARG A 103 -4.25 -4.45 12.34
N THR A 104 -5.05 -3.54 11.82
CA THR A 104 -4.74 -2.11 11.88
C THR A 104 -5.36 -1.49 13.13
N GLN A 105 -4.67 -0.53 13.71
CA GLN A 105 -5.15 0.18 14.89
C GLN A 105 -4.58 1.58 14.98
N ALA A 106 -5.41 2.50 15.46
CA ALA A 106 -5.03 3.88 15.72
C ALA A 106 -5.54 4.32 17.08
N TRP A 107 -4.81 5.24 17.69
CA TRP A 107 -5.12 5.82 18.99
C TRP A 107 -5.25 7.31 18.85
N THR A 108 -6.25 7.91 19.51
CA THR A 108 -6.51 9.34 19.43
C THR A 108 -6.75 9.91 20.81
N ALA A 109 -6.33 11.15 21.07
CA ALA A 109 -6.84 11.97 22.16
C ALA A 109 -7.71 13.09 21.61
N GLY A 110 -8.90 13.26 22.17
CA GLY A 110 -9.85 14.29 21.78
C GLY A 110 -10.08 15.32 22.88
N ARG A 111 -10.34 16.58 22.53
CA ARG A 111 -10.87 17.60 23.44
C ARG A 111 -11.92 18.45 22.73
N GLY A 112 -12.99 18.80 23.44
CA GLY A 112 -14.08 19.65 22.94
C GLY A 112 -15.40 18.90 22.78
N SER A 113 -16.42 19.60 22.30
CA SER A 113 -17.73 19.01 21.95
C SER A 113 -17.67 18.29 20.60
N GLU A 114 -18.69 17.51 20.26
CA GLU A 114 -18.78 16.86 18.93
C GLU A 114 -18.67 17.86 17.77
N SER A 115 -19.24 19.06 17.91
CA SER A 115 -19.22 20.11 16.88
C SER A 115 -17.89 20.85 16.75
N HIS A 116 -17.03 20.83 17.76
CA HIS A 116 -15.76 21.57 17.80
C HIS A 116 -14.66 20.74 18.47
N ARG A 117 -14.45 19.54 17.97
CA ARG A 117 -13.47 18.60 18.51
C ARG A 117 -12.09 18.87 17.91
N LEU A 118 -11.10 18.99 18.78
CA LEU A 118 -9.70 18.84 18.41
C LEU A 118 -9.28 17.40 18.71
N THR A 119 -8.79 16.68 17.69
CA THR A 119 -8.23 15.33 17.83
C THR A 119 -6.73 15.35 17.57
N VAL A 120 -6.01 14.56 18.33
CA VAL A 120 -4.56 14.35 18.21
C VAL A 120 -4.32 12.86 18.04
N ASP A 121 -3.56 12.47 17.01
CA ASP A 121 -3.13 11.09 16.79
C ASP A 121 -2.03 10.71 17.79
N LEU A 122 -2.28 9.66 18.58
CA LEU A 122 -1.35 9.08 19.57
C LEU A 122 -0.74 7.76 19.11
N THR A 123 -1.05 7.29 17.89
CA THR A 123 -0.71 5.96 17.37
C THR A 123 0.79 5.68 17.46
N ALA A 124 1.63 6.68 17.18
CA ALA A 124 3.10 6.57 17.27
C ALA A 124 3.59 6.12 18.66
N MET A 125 2.85 6.44 19.73
CA MET A 125 3.22 6.12 21.11
C MET A 125 2.57 4.83 21.63
N ALA A 126 1.54 4.32 20.94
CA ALA A 126 0.67 3.25 21.44
C ALA A 126 0.87 1.90 20.74
N GLY A 127 1.77 1.82 19.75
CA GLY A 127 2.17 0.58 19.09
C GLY A 127 2.21 0.70 17.56
N PRO A 128 2.28 -0.43 16.84
CA PRO A 128 2.24 -0.42 15.40
C PRO A 128 0.84 -0.04 14.90
N LEU A 129 0.81 0.74 13.82
CA LEU A 129 -0.38 1.07 13.04
C LEU A 129 -0.91 -0.18 12.33
N LEU A 130 -0.01 -1.03 11.82
CA LEU A 130 -0.31 -2.32 11.20
C LEU A 130 0.55 -3.40 11.87
N ALA A 131 -0.07 -4.50 12.27
CA ALA A 131 0.63 -5.73 12.61
C ALA A 131 -0.02 -6.91 11.89
N CYS A 132 0.78 -7.72 11.20
CA CYS A 132 0.34 -8.94 10.53
C CYS A 132 1.21 -10.13 10.89
N GLY A 133 0.58 -11.30 11.03
CA GLY A 133 1.25 -12.59 10.99
C GLY A 133 1.11 -13.22 9.60
N LEU A 134 2.24 -13.58 8.99
CA LEU A 134 2.32 -14.29 7.72
C LEU A 134 2.79 -15.73 7.99
N ARG A 135 2.04 -16.72 7.51
CA ARG A 135 2.34 -18.14 7.71
C ARG A 135 2.38 -18.88 6.39
N MET A 136 3.56 -19.41 6.07
CA MET A 136 3.76 -20.43 5.05
C MET A 136 3.62 -21.82 5.67
N ASP A 137 3.21 -22.80 4.88
CA ASP A 137 3.10 -24.17 5.38
C ASP A 137 4.46 -24.71 5.85
N GLY A 138 4.47 -25.44 6.96
CA GLY A 138 5.70 -25.93 7.59
C GLY A 138 6.66 -24.88 8.16
N GLN A 139 6.33 -23.58 8.11
CA GLN A 139 7.19 -22.49 8.59
C GLN A 139 6.60 -21.77 9.81
N PRO A 140 7.44 -21.22 10.71
CA PRO A 140 6.97 -20.38 11.80
C PRO A 140 6.32 -19.10 11.28
N VAL A 141 5.37 -18.55 12.04
CA VAL A 141 4.72 -17.28 11.72
C VAL A 141 5.74 -16.16 11.71
N GLN A 142 5.76 -15.39 10.63
CA GLN A 142 6.59 -14.22 10.45
C GLN A 142 5.78 -12.95 10.64
N VAL A 143 6.42 -11.89 11.13
CA VAL A 143 5.74 -10.64 11.44
C VAL A 143 6.01 -9.58 10.38
N LEU A 144 4.94 -8.91 9.94
CA LEU A 144 5.00 -7.61 9.27
C LEU A 144 4.44 -6.56 10.22
N GLU A 145 5.22 -5.53 10.53
CA GLU A 145 4.78 -4.39 11.31
C GLU A 145 5.05 -3.08 10.58
N VAL A 146 4.10 -2.14 10.66
CA VAL A 146 4.29 -0.75 10.24
C VAL A 146 3.85 0.16 11.38
N ARG A 147 4.67 1.16 11.70
CA ARG A 147 4.45 2.14 12.77
C ARG A 147 4.67 3.56 12.25
N ARG A 148 4.07 4.53 12.92
CA ARG A 148 4.39 5.95 12.73
C ARG A 148 5.75 6.23 13.38
N GLU A 149 6.65 6.84 12.63
CA GLU A 149 7.97 7.24 13.11
C GLU A 149 8.35 8.59 12.50
N GLY A 150 8.44 9.62 13.35
CA GLY A 150 8.54 11.01 12.91
C GLY A 150 7.36 11.39 12.01
N GLU A 151 7.65 12.05 10.89
CA GLU A 151 6.67 12.48 9.89
C GLU A 151 6.24 11.36 8.90
N GLY A 152 6.56 10.09 9.17
CA GLY A 152 6.39 9.03 8.20
C GLY A 152 5.97 7.68 8.78
N LEU A 153 5.87 6.68 7.88
CA LEU A 153 5.62 5.30 8.25
C LEU A 153 6.86 4.47 7.96
N ARG A 154 7.27 3.68 8.96
CA ARG A 154 8.37 2.72 8.86
C ARG A 154 7.93 1.40 9.41
N GLY A 155 8.54 0.34 8.93
CA GLY A 155 8.15 -1.01 9.29
C GLY A 155 9.24 -2.03 9.06
N ARG A 156 8.93 -3.25 9.45
CA ARG A 156 9.80 -4.41 9.28
C ARG A 156 8.95 -5.61 8.87
N LEU A 157 9.46 -6.38 7.92
CA LEU A 157 8.95 -7.68 7.50
C LEU A 157 10.01 -8.73 7.82
N GLN A 158 9.69 -9.67 8.70
CA GLN A 158 10.50 -10.85 8.91
C GLN A 158 10.28 -11.84 7.77
N SER A 159 11.15 -12.82 7.59
CA SER A 159 10.96 -13.86 6.57
C SER A 159 11.34 -15.25 7.06
N PRO A 160 10.75 -16.31 6.47
CA PRO A 160 11.09 -17.68 6.84
C PRO A 160 12.56 -18.04 6.60
N TRP A 161 13.25 -17.31 5.72
CA TRP A 161 14.66 -17.53 5.37
C TRP A 161 15.64 -16.80 6.31
N GLY A 162 15.17 -16.28 7.45
CA GLY A 162 16.02 -15.66 8.47
C GLY A 162 16.51 -14.24 8.14
N SER A 163 16.02 -13.65 7.04
CA SER A 163 16.30 -12.25 6.68
C SER A 163 15.19 -11.32 7.17
N ASP A 164 15.57 -10.13 7.62
CA ASP A 164 14.65 -9.03 7.93
C ASP A 164 14.69 -7.99 6.82
N TYR A 165 13.51 -7.46 6.48
CA TYR A 165 13.34 -6.45 5.44
C TYR A 165 12.74 -5.19 6.04
N ALA A 166 13.31 -4.03 5.70
CA ALA A 166 12.74 -2.75 6.04
C ALA A 166 11.56 -2.43 5.12
N VAL A 167 10.47 -1.96 5.71
CA VAL A 167 9.31 -1.42 5.00
C VAL A 167 9.31 0.10 5.17
N ARG A 168 9.24 0.84 4.07
CA ARG A 168 9.29 2.31 4.08
C ARG A 168 8.17 2.88 3.24
N ALA A 169 7.39 3.80 3.81
CA ALA A 169 6.43 4.57 3.01
C ALA A 169 7.14 5.56 2.09
N VAL A 170 6.60 5.70 0.89
CA VAL A 170 6.98 6.71 -0.10
C VAL A 170 5.85 7.72 -0.17
N TYR A 171 6.20 9.00 -0.19
CA TYR A 171 5.26 10.12 -0.25
C TYR A 171 5.42 10.94 -1.52
N ALA A 172 6.45 10.64 -2.32
CA ALA A 172 6.78 11.43 -3.49
C ALA A 172 6.10 10.85 -4.74
N TYR A 173 5.63 11.74 -5.60
CA TYR A 173 5.10 11.38 -6.91
C TYR A 173 6.21 11.40 -7.97
N GLN A 174 6.06 10.55 -8.98
CA GLN A 174 6.94 10.53 -10.13
C GLN A 174 6.84 11.85 -10.91
N GLY A 175 7.99 12.44 -11.26
CA GLY A 175 8.05 13.62 -12.13
C GLY A 175 7.69 14.97 -11.49
N THR A 176 7.45 15.04 -10.18
CA THR A 176 7.13 16.29 -9.47
C THR A 176 7.86 16.42 -8.12
N PRO A 177 8.27 17.62 -7.69
CA PRO A 177 8.84 17.84 -6.36
C PRO A 177 7.79 17.74 -5.23
N VAL A 178 6.50 17.72 -5.55
CA VAL A 178 5.41 17.66 -4.58
C VAL A 178 5.42 16.31 -3.85
N ARG A 179 5.13 16.36 -2.54
CA ARG A 179 4.93 15.19 -1.68
C ARG A 179 3.47 15.15 -1.21
N GLY A 180 2.91 13.95 -1.13
CA GLY A 180 1.62 13.70 -0.51
C GLY A 180 1.69 13.80 1.01
N MET A 181 0.54 14.09 1.62
CA MET A 181 0.36 13.99 3.07
C MET A 181 0.16 12.53 3.51
N THR A 182 -0.40 11.70 2.63
CA THR A 182 -0.49 10.25 2.78
C THR A 182 0.57 9.54 1.92
N PRO A 183 0.95 8.31 2.29
CA PRO A 183 1.83 7.48 1.47
C PRO A 183 1.25 7.29 0.06
N THR A 184 2.08 7.57 -0.95
CA THR A 184 1.83 7.19 -2.36
C THR A 184 2.18 5.72 -2.61
N GLY A 185 2.92 5.09 -1.71
CA GLY A 185 3.27 3.68 -1.81
C GLY A 185 4.21 3.20 -0.70
N TYR A 186 4.68 1.97 -0.82
CA TYR A 186 5.59 1.33 0.13
C TYR A 186 6.71 0.58 -0.59
N VAL A 187 7.89 0.56 0.02
CA VAL A 187 9.06 -0.17 -0.46
C VAL A 187 9.45 -1.20 0.57
N ILE A 188 9.64 -2.45 0.14
CA ILE A 188 10.18 -3.54 0.95
C ILE A 188 11.61 -3.81 0.46
N ALA A 189 12.60 -3.59 1.32
CA ALA A 189 14.01 -3.71 0.96
C ALA A 189 14.83 -4.37 2.08
N GLY A 190 15.82 -5.16 1.70
CA GLY A 190 16.80 -5.76 2.61
C GLY A 190 18.22 -5.50 2.13
N ASP A 191 19.19 -6.23 2.68
CA ASP A 191 20.63 -6.05 2.38
C ASP A 191 20.96 -6.28 0.90
N GLY A 192 20.17 -7.10 0.20
CA GLY A 192 20.30 -7.40 -1.23
C GLY A 192 19.49 -6.49 -2.17
N GLY A 193 18.98 -5.36 -1.66
CA GLY A 193 18.20 -4.37 -2.41
C GLY A 193 16.69 -4.47 -2.21
N THR A 194 15.97 -3.74 -3.05
CA THR A 194 14.50 -3.69 -3.05
C THR A 194 13.93 -5.02 -3.58
N ARG A 195 13.01 -5.62 -2.82
CA ARG A 195 12.34 -6.88 -3.17
C ARG A 195 10.93 -6.67 -3.70
N ALA A 196 10.24 -5.66 -3.18
CA ALA A 196 8.92 -5.29 -3.64
C ALA A 196 8.66 -3.80 -3.50
N VAL A 197 7.83 -3.27 -4.39
CA VAL A 197 7.29 -1.91 -4.32
C VAL A 197 5.78 -1.98 -4.52
N VAL A 198 5.04 -1.28 -3.67
CA VAL A 198 3.58 -1.22 -3.69
C VAL A 198 3.19 0.21 -3.98
N ASP A 199 2.71 0.47 -5.19
CA ASP A 199 2.06 1.72 -5.55
C ASP A 199 0.59 1.63 -5.12
N VAL A 200 0.15 2.56 -4.26
CA VAL A 200 -1.25 2.62 -3.79
C VAL A 200 -2.07 3.66 -4.55
N LEU A 201 -1.48 4.38 -5.51
CA LEU A 201 -2.19 5.36 -6.31
C LEU A 201 -3.09 4.71 -7.36
N ASN A 202 -4.17 5.41 -7.71
CA ASN A 202 -5.18 4.97 -8.68
C ASN A 202 -5.83 3.63 -8.27
N ARG A 203 -5.60 2.55 -9.04
CA ARG A 203 -6.07 1.19 -8.72
C ARG A 203 -5.06 0.38 -7.91
N GLY A 204 -3.85 0.91 -7.74
CA GLY A 204 -2.70 0.23 -7.17
C GLY A 204 -1.92 -0.61 -8.17
N ARG A 205 -0.64 -0.83 -7.86
CA ARG A 205 0.27 -1.67 -8.64
C ARG A 205 1.30 -2.29 -7.70
N VAL A 206 1.61 -3.56 -7.91
CA VAL A 206 2.66 -4.27 -7.15
C VAL A 206 3.79 -4.60 -8.09
N HIS A 207 5.00 -4.26 -7.69
CA HIS A 207 6.23 -4.56 -8.39
C HIS A 207 7.04 -5.54 -7.55
N LEU A 208 7.40 -6.68 -8.11
CA LEU A 208 8.24 -7.69 -7.44
C LEU A 208 9.59 -7.80 -8.16
N ASP A 209 10.67 -7.94 -7.39
CA ASP A 209 12.00 -8.23 -7.93
C ASP A 209 11.96 -9.52 -8.77
N GLY A 210 12.37 -9.42 -10.03
CA GLY A 210 12.39 -10.50 -11.00
C GLY A 210 13.36 -11.62 -10.66
N ARG A 211 14.22 -11.45 -9.65
CA ARG A 211 15.18 -12.47 -9.19
C ARG A 211 14.66 -13.32 -8.03
N LEU A 212 13.48 -13.00 -7.48
CA LEU A 212 12.86 -13.80 -6.43
C LEU A 212 12.50 -15.18 -6.96
N ASP A 213 12.71 -16.21 -6.15
CA ASP A 213 12.14 -17.54 -6.40
C ASP A 213 10.63 -17.57 -6.13
N ASP A 214 9.96 -18.67 -6.47
CA ASP A 214 8.51 -18.77 -6.39
C ASP A 214 7.96 -18.65 -4.95
N ASP A 215 8.66 -19.25 -3.98
CA ASP A 215 8.29 -19.17 -2.56
C ASP A 215 8.44 -17.75 -2.02
N GLN A 216 9.52 -17.07 -2.41
CA GLN A 216 9.74 -15.67 -2.10
C GLN A 216 8.69 -14.77 -2.73
N ARG A 217 8.35 -15.00 -4.00
CA ARG A 217 7.37 -14.17 -4.71
C ARG A 217 6.00 -14.22 -4.06
N VAL A 218 5.49 -15.41 -3.72
CA VAL A 218 4.17 -15.51 -3.04
C VAL A 218 4.20 -14.87 -1.66
N TYR A 219 5.32 -14.97 -0.93
CA TYR A 219 5.49 -14.33 0.37
C TYR A 219 5.49 -12.80 0.28
N PHE A 220 6.28 -12.22 -0.64
CA PHE A 220 6.30 -10.77 -0.85
C PHE A 220 4.99 -10.26 -1.47
N ALA A 221 4.32 -11.05 -2.31
CA ALA A 221 2.97 -10.75 -2.77
C ALA A 221 1.98 -10.71 -1.61
N ALA A 222 2.05 -11.66 -0.68
CA ALA A 222 1.23 -11.67 0.52
C ALA A 222 1.48 -10.42 1.38
N ALA A 223 2.73 -10.04 1.62
CA ALA A 223 3.07 -8.80 2.32
C ALA A 223 2.59 -7.53 1.57
N ALA A 224 2.73 -7.51 0.25
CA ALA A 224 2.28 -6.39 -0.59
C ALA A 224 0.76 -6.19 -0.51
N ALA A 225 -0.03 -7.27 -0.49
CA ALA A 225 -1.47 -7.19 -0.29
C ALA A 225 -1.84 -6.59 1.08
N ALA A 226 -1.09 -6.91 2.14
CA ALA A 226 -1.33 -6.34 3.46
C ALA A 226 -1.10 -4.82 3.47
N LEU A 227 -0.07 -4.35 2.74
CA LEU A 227 0.25 -2.93 2.59
C LEU A 227 -0.73 -2.20 1.67
N LEU A 228 -1.28 -2.85 0.65
CA LEU A 228 -2.38 -2.29 -0.14
C LEU A 228 -3.61 -2.05 0.72
N LEU A 229 -3.92 -2.96 1.65
CA LEU A 229 -5.08 -2.88 2.53
C LEU A 229 -4.88 -1.97 3.76
N LEU A 230 -3.66 -1.45 3.95
CA LEU A 230 -3.36 -0.54 5.04
C LEU A 230 -4.04 0.81 4.80
N ASP A 231 -4.91 1.19 5.73
CA ASP A 231 -5.45 2.54 5.82
C ASP A 231 -4.52 3.41 6.70
N PRO A 232 -3.75 4.36 6.13
CA PRO A 232 -2.82 5.20 6.87
C PRO A 232 -3.50 6.30 7.69
N GLU A 233 -4.79 6.55 7.47
CA GLU A 233 -5.60 7.61 8.12
C GLU A 233 -6.61 7.02 9.10
N LEU A 234 -6.45 5.74 9.48
CA LEU A 234 -7.35 5.09 10.41
C LEU A 234 -7.52 5.92 11.69
N GLY A 235 -8.76 6.22 12.07
CA GLY A 235 -9.09 6.91 13.32
C GLY A 235 -9.16 8.43 13.26
N GLU A 236 -8.90 9.05 12.09
CA GLU A 236 -9.19 10.47 11.83
C GLU A 236 -10.68 10.75 11.58
#